data_AF-A0A524KQR6-F1
#
_entry.id   AF-A0A524KQR6-F1
#
_cell.length_a   1.000
_cell.length_b   1.000
_cell.length_c   1.000
_cell.angle_alpha   90.00
_cell.angle_beta   90.00
_cell.angle_gamma   90.00
#
_symmetry.space_group_name_H-M   'P 1'
#
loop_
_entity.id
_entity.type
_entity.pdbx_description
1 polymer ?
#
loop_
_entity_poly.entity_id
_entity_poly.type
_entity_poly.pdbx_seq_one_letter_code
_entity_poly.pdbx_strand_id
1 'polypeptide(L)'
;MSQSTLTVRIAIDGIGRIGLAVLLSDPTGAYGVKRNDTDAAVVADGTAMNEIGGGYYAHTFTDPAPGLSYTGWVEYTYEGETYHASHTFTGVASDAAAAPPARRWESIIPYESRGTFHTSRWRLLGVSTGSGAQNTGNGVLWLTMTRAGDTVTAELFKDDGLAPADKVASGTADVSGTDGTGDNAAHVVLAAANDSGLSGEFWIHRYLEDGTCPIQVALCTDEDLDALWDGIENLAGYDATCGMAEFIRIAGEDVLGRVATMLPNALGGYGATEAWFINDASRGCPDLRRIANPAQLRQACAYRALEIGIGRDHQ
;
A
#
# COMPACT_ATOMS: atom_id res chain seq x y z
N MET A 1 5.28 25.13 17.83
CA MET A 1 5.04 25.75 16.51
C MET A 1 4.77 24.62 15.54
N SER A 2 3.78 24.74 14.66
CA SER A 2 3.47 23.70 13.68
C SER A 2 4.47 23.70 12.54
N GLN A 3 4.57 22.56 11.87
CA GLN A 3 5.42 22.39 10.71
C GLN A 3 4.55 21.97 9.54
N SER A 4 4.87 22.51 8.37
CA SER A 4 4.26 22.16 7.11
C SER A 4 5.32 21.62 6.17
N THR A 5 4.98 20.54 5.47
CA THR A 5 5.87 19.91 4.49
C THR A 5 5.29 20.10 3.09
N LEU A 6 6.09 20.70 2.22
CA LEU A 6 5.81 20.78 0.79
C LEU A 6 6.49 19.59 0.10
N THR A 7 5.68 18.72 -0.51
CA THR A 7 6.16 17.57 -1.29
C THR A 7 5.77 17.73 -2.74
N VAL A 8 6.74 17.55 -3.64
CA VAL A 8 6.54 17.61 -5.09
C VAL A 8 7.09 16.35 -5.73
N ARG A 9 6.43 15.87 -6.79
CA ARG A 9 6.97 14.82 -7.66
C ARG A 9 7.42 15.44 -8.96
N ILE A 10 8.68 15.27 -9.32
CA ILE A 10 9.20 15.62 -10.64
C ILE A 10 9.20 14.37 -11.50
N ALA A 11 8.37 14.39 -12.55
CA ALA A 11 8.31 13.33 -13.54
C ALA A 11 8.50 13.90 -14.94
N ILE A 12 9.40 13.29 -15.71
CA ILE A 12 9.68 13.65 -17.10
C ILE A 12 9.39 12.41 -17.94
N ASP A 13 8.51 12.55 -18.93
CA ASP A 13 7.94 11.45 -19.71
C ASP A 13 7.25 10.39 -18.83
N GLY A 14 6.62 10.83 -17.74
CA GLY A 14 5.92 9.96 -16.78
C GLY A 14 6.84 9.22 -15.79
N ILE A 15 8.16 9.30 -15.97
CA ILE A 15 9.16 8.64 -15.11
C ILE A 15 9.64 9.64 -14.04
N GLY A 16 9.60 9.22 -12.77
CA GLY A 16 10.10 10.03 -11.66
C GLY A 16 11.61 10.27 -11.77
N ARG A 17 12.04 11.52 -11.63
CA ARG A 17 13.45 11.90 -11.79
C ARG A 17 14.11 12.16 -10.44
N ILE A 18 15.12 11.36 -10.16
CA ILE A 18 16.00 11.45 -8.99
C ILE A 18 17.30 12.15 -9.36
N GLY A 19 18.03 12.66 -8.37
CA GLY A 19 19.32 13.33 -8.51
C GLY A 19 19.26 14.74 -9.06
N LEU A 20 18.08 15.38 -9.08
CA LEU A 20 17.95 16.76 -9.53
C LEU A 20 18.27 17.74 -8.40
N ALA A 21 18.87 18.88 -8.77
CA ALA A 21 18.92 20.05 -7.90
C ALA A 21 17.56 20.73 -7.93
N VAL A 22 16.77 20.51 -6.88
CA VAL A 22 15.42 21.06 -6.73
C VAL A 22 15.43 22.14 -5.66
N LEU A 23 14.99 23.33 -6.01
CA LEU A 23 14.98 24.50 -5.16
C LEU A 23 13.54 24.99 -4.95
N LEU A 24 13.30 25.64 -3.82
CA LEU A 24 12.12 26.47 -3.62
C LEU A 24 12.44 27.88 -4.11
N SER A 25 11.92 28.23 -5.29
CA SER A 25 12.22 29.47 -6.00
C SER A 25 11.09 29.83 -6.96
N ASP A 26 10.53 31.03 -6.80
CA ASP A 26 9.56 31.58 -7.74
C ASP A 26 10.26 32.22 -8.95
N PRO A 27 9.56 32.42 -10.09
CA PRO A 27 10.17 32.95 -11.31
C PRO A 27 10.80 34.35 -11.16
N THR A 28 10.51 35.07 -10.08
CA THR A 28 11.08 36.39 -9.80
C THR A 28 12.26 36.37 -8.82
N GLY A 29 12.57 35.21 -8.20
CA GLY A 29 13.64 35.06 -7.20
C GLY A 29 13.36 35.79 -5.89
N ALA A 30 12.09 35.92 -5.50
CA ALA A 30 11.64 36.64 -4.33
C ALA A 30 11.36 35.72 -3.12
N TYR A 31 10.84 34.51 -3.33
CA TYR A 31 10.53 33.56 -2.26
C TYR A 31 10.44 32.12 -2.77
N GLY A 32 10.68 31.16 -1.87
CA GLY A 32 10.36 29.76 -2.10
C GLY A 32 8.93 29.40 -1.68
N VAL A 33 8.49 29.91 -0.52
CA VAL A 33 7.12 29.77 -0.03
C VAL A 33 6.67 31.10 0.56
N LYS A 34 5.47 31.56 0.21
CA LYS A 34 4.84 32.75 0.81
C LYS A 34 3.50 32.41 1.43
N ARG A 35 3.06 33.27 2.35
CA ARG A 35 1.67 33.28 2.84
C ARG A 35 0.74 33.90 1.81
N ASN A 36 -0.48 33.38 1.73
CA ASN A 36 -1.50 33.90 0.81
C ASN A 36 -2.31 35.07 1.39
N ASP A 37 -2.27 35.28 2.70
CA ASP A 37 -3.02 36.35 3.37
C ASP A 37 -2.27 37.69 3.40
N THR A 38 -0.93 37.65 3.36
CA THR A 38 -0.05 38.80 3.59
C THR A 38 1.06 38.91 2.55
N ASP A 39 1.18 37.93 1.65
CA ASP A 39 2.30 37.78 0.71
C ASP A 39 3.69 37.72 1.37
N ALA A 40 3.76 37.57 2.69
CA ALA A 40 5.01 37.48 3.42
C ALA A 40 5.74 36.17 3.07
N ALA A 41 7.02 36.27 2.72
CA ALA A 41 7.88 35.12 2.52
C ALA A 41 8.05 34.34 3.84
N VAL A 42 7.87 33.02 3.76
CA VAL A 42 8.03 32.07 4.86
C VAL A 42 9.30 31.25 4.67
N VAL A 43 9.56 30.84 3.42
CA VAL A 43 10.79 30.19 3.02
C VAL A 43 11.47 31.09 1.98
N ALA A 44 12.74 31.38 2.20
CA ALA A 44 13.54 32.22 1.31
C ALA A 44 13.72 31.56 -0.06
N ASP A 45 13.92 32.39 -1.07
CA ASP A 45 14.33 31.96 -2.41
C ASP A 45 15.61 31.10 -2.38
N GLY A 46 15.74 30.19 -3.34
CA GLY A 46 16.90 29.31 -3.51
C GLY A 46 17.05 28.22 -2.43
N THR A 47 16.03 27.99 -1.60
CA THR A 47 16.10 26.97 -0.55
C THR A 47 16.03 25.57 -1.14
N ALA A 48 17.05 24.72 -0.92
CA ALA A 48 17.06 23.37 -1.45
C ALA A 48 15.97 22.46 -0.85
N MET A 49 15.40 21.58 -1.69
CA MET A 49 14.52 20.49 -1.28
C MET A 49 15.30 19.18 -1.15
N ASN A 50 14.90 18.33 -0.20
CA ASN A 50 15.50 17.01 0.00
C ASN A 50 14.82 15.99 -0.90
N GLU A 51 15.58 15.19 -1.65
CA GLU A 51 15.05 14.05 -2.36
C GLU A 51 14.65 12.94 -1.37
N ILE A 52 13.45 12.37 -1.54
CA ILE A 52 12.91 11.28 -0.71
C ILE A 52 12.60 10.00 -1.53
N GLY A 53 13.17 9.90 -2.74
CA GLY A 53 13.06 8.74 -3.62
C GLY A 53 11.87 8.79 -4.60
N GLY A 54 11.92 7.98 -5.67
CA GLY A 54 10.83 7.86 -6.65
C GLY A 54 10.52 9.13 -7.47
N GLY A 55 11.45 10.09 -7.48
CA GLY A 55 11.27 11.43 -8.05
C GLY A 55 10.50 12.40 -7.15
N TYR A 56 10.36 12.09 -5.86
CA TYR A 56 9.75 12.99 -4.88
C TYR A 56 10.81 13.80 -4.14
N TYR A 57 10.49 15.07 -3.90
CA TYR A 57 11.30 16.02 -3.16
C TYR A 57 10.44 16.68 -2.10
N ALA A 58 11.00 16.90 -0.91
CA ALA A 58 10.30 17.47 0.23
C ALA A 58 11.10 18.57 0.92
N HIS A 59 10.40 19.58 1.43
CA HIS A 59 10.96 20.58 2.33
C HIS A 59 9.97 20.86 3.45
N THR A 60 10.48 20.94 4.68
CA THR A 60 9.68 21.20 5.88
C THR A 60 10.08 22.52 6.49
N PHE A 61 9.09 23.39 6.73
CA PHE A 61 9.29 24.69 7.36
C PHE A 61 8.36 24.85 8.57
N THR A 62 8.69 25.77 9.46
CA THR A 62 7.88 26.09 10.63
C THR A 62 6.84 27.14 10.28
N ASP A 63 5.57 26.85 10.57
CA ASP A 63 4.48 27.79 10.31
C ASP A 63 4.58 29.02 11.22
N PRO A 64 4.43 30.24 10.67
CA PRO A 64 4.36 31.46 11.50
C PRO A 64 3.14 31.47 12.44
N ALA A 65 2.03 30.86 12.02
CA ALA A 65 0.82 30.68 12.80
C ALA A 65 0.03 29.46 12.29
N PRO A 66 -0.82 28.82 13.12
CA PRO A 66 -1.63 27.69 12.69
C PRO A 66 -2.71 28.09 11.68
N GLY A 67 -3.04 27.19 10.76
CA GLY A 67 -4.17 27.33 9.82
C GLY A 67 -3.96 28.37 8.70
N LEU A 68 -2.72 28.81 8.46
CA LEU A 68 -2.40 29.70 7.35
C LEU A 68 -2.43 28.95 6.01
N SER A 69 -2.67 29.67 4.92
CA SER A 69 -2.52 29.13 3.56
C SER A 69 -1.28 29.72 2.89
N TYR A 70 -0.59 28.90 2.10
CA TYR A 70 0.67 29.23 1.46
C TYR A 70 0.64 28.97 -0.05
N THR A 71 1.51 29.65 -0.77
CA THR A 71 1.88 29.31 -2.15
C THR A 71 3.37 29.03 -2.17
N GLY A 72 3.74 27.81 -2.55
CA GLY A 72 5.12 27.40 -2.78
C GLY A 72 5.43 27.37 -4.26
N TRP A 73 6.66 27.74 -4.62
CA TRP A 73 7.22 27.56 -5.95
C TRP A 73 8.41 26.61 -5.89
N VAL A 74 8.48 25.75 -6.89
CA VAL A 74 9.57 24.79 -7.07
C VAL A 74 10.27 25.12 -8.38
N GLU A 75 11.59 25.20 -8.34
CA GLU A 75 12.49 25.33 -9.47
C GLU A 75 13.33 24.05 -9.61
N TYR A 76 13.49 23.57 -10.84
CA TYR A 76 14.47 22.53 -11.15
C TYR A 76 15.05 22.75 -12.55
N THR A 77 16.31 22.35 -12.73
CA THR A 77 16.96 22.36 -14.04
C THR A 77 17.03 20.94 -14.61
N TYR A 78 16.62 20.79 -15.87
CA TYR A 78 16.75 19.53 -16.62
C TYR A 78 17.17 19.82 -18.05
N GLU A 79 18.20 19.12 -18.53
CA GLU A 79 18.77 19.28 -19.88
C GLU A 79 19.17 20.73 -20.23
N GLY A 80 19.56 21.51 -19.22
CA GLY A 80 20.00 22.90 -19.37
C GLY A 80 18.87 23.94 -19.36
N GLU A 81 17.62 23.50 -19.26
CA GLU A 81 16.44 24.37 -19.14
C GLU A 81 15.95 24.41 -17.69
N THR A 82 15.51 25.57 -17.23
CA THR A 82 14.96 25.79 -15.88
C THR A 82 13.45 25.84 -15.92
N TYR A 83 12.81 25.05 -15.06
CA TYR A 83 11.36 24.93 -14.96
C TYR A 83 10.89 25.41 -13.60
N HIS A 84 9.74 26.10 -13.58
CA HIS A 84 9.07 26.52 -12.36
C HIS A 84 7.65 25.96 -12.28
N ALA A 85 7.24 25.51 -11.11
CA ALA A 85 5.88 25.08 -10.82
C ALA A 85 5.41 25.66 -9.48
N SER A 86 4.14 26.09 -9.41
CA SER A 86 3.55 26.57 -8.16
C SER A 86 2.49 25.61 -7.62
N HIS A 87 2.34 25.62 -6.30
CA HIS A 87 1.28 24.90 -5.62
C HIS A 87 0.77 25.71 -4.42
N THR A 88 -0.55 25.80 -4.30
CA THR A 88 -1.22 26.39 -3.14
C THR A 88 -1.64 25.29 -2.18
N PHE A 89 -1.30 25.43 -0.90
CA PHE A 89 -1.65 24.46 0.14
C PHE A 89 -2.02 25.18 1.44
N THR A 90 -2.63 24.46 2.38
CA THR A 90 -2.94 24.96 3.72
C THR A 90 -1.96 24.36 4.69
N GLY A 91 -1.37 25.19 5.54
CA GLY A 91 -0.52 24.76 6.63
C GLY A 91 -1.29 23.88 7.59
N VAL A 92 -0.71 22.74 7.91
CA VAL A 92 -1.34 21.78 8.82
C VAL A 92 -1.17 22.35 10.22
N ALA A 93 -2.26 22.52 10.99
CA ALA A 93 -2.12 22.73 12.43
C ALA A 93 -1.27 21.60 13.01
N SER A 94 -0.46 21.85 14.04
CA SER A 94 0.38 20.80 14.65
C SER A 94 -0.47 19.77 15.38
N ASP A 95 -1.11 18.92 14.61
CA ASP A 95 -1.20 17.52 14.92
C ASP A 95 0.08 16.92 14.35
N ALA A 96 0.79 16.12 15.15
CA ALA A 96 2.00 15.41 14.74
C ALA A 96 1.85 14.94 13.29
N ALA A 97 2.81 15.29 12.43
CA ALA A 97 2.78 15.04 10.99
C ALA A 97 2.02 13.73 10.74
N ALA A 98 0.79 13.84 10.24
CA ALA A 98 -0.02 12.65 10.01
C ALA A 98 0.84 11.77 9.12
N ALA A 99 1.14 10.56 9.60
CA ALA A 99 1.91 9.59 8.85
C ALA A 99 1.34 9.57 7.42
N PRO A 100 2.19 9.51 6.37
CA PRO A 100 1.70 9.42 5.01
C PRO A 100 0.58 8.38 4.98
N PRO A 101 -0.61 8.72 4.44
CA PRO A 101 -1.76 7.85 4.58
C PRO A 101 -1.37 6.47 4.08
N ALA A 102 -1.50 5.47 4.95
CA ALA A 102 -1.13 4.10 4.64
C ALA A 102 -1.72 3.74 3.28
N ARG A 103 -0.84 3.50 2.30
CA ARG A 103 -1.30 3.23 0.94
C ARG A 103 -2.10 1.93 0.92
N ARG A 104 -3.17 1.94 0.13
CA ARG A 104 -4.09 0.80 0.01
C ARG A 104 -3.34 -0.44 -0.47
N TRP A 105 -3.61 -1.56 0.18
CA TRP A 105 -3.14 -2.86 -0.25
C TRP A 105 -4.13 -3.41 -1.29
N GLU A 106 -3.69 -3.47 -2.54
CA GLU A 106 -4.53 -3.92 -3.68
C GLU A 106 -4.02 -5.23 -4.30
N SER A 107 -2.77 -5.61 -4.02
CA SER A 107 -2.12 -6.85 -4.45
C SER A 107 -2.52 -8.06 -3.58
N ILE A 108 -3.82 -8.25 -3.42
CA ILE A 108 -4.41 -9.26 -2.55
C ILE A 108 -4.81 -10.48 -3.38
N ILE A 109 -4.42 -11.67 -2.94
CA ILE A 109 -4.68 -12.93 -3.65
C ILE A 109 -5.64 -13.78 -2.81
N PRO A 110 -6.95 -13.80 -3.16
CA PRO A 110 -7.91 -14.68 -2.52
C PRO A 110 -7.81 -16.11 -3.09
N TYR A 111 -7.88 -17.12 -2.22
CA TYR A 111 -7.85 -18.54 -2.60
C TYR A 111 -9.23 -19.21 -2.57
N GLU A 112 -10.26 -18.43 -2.85
CA GLU A 112 -11.65 -18.91 -2.90
C GLU A 112 -11.88 -19.99 -3.97
N SER A 113 -12.82 -20.89 -3.69
CA SER A 113 -13.39 -21.75 -4.73
C SER A 113 -14.42 -20.96 -5.52
N ARG A 114 -14.28 -20.92 -6.85
CA ARG A 114 -15.30 -20.33 -7.74
C ARG A 114 -16.60 -21.13 -7.80
N GLY A 115 -16.60 -22.35 -7.23
CA GLY A 115 -17.81 -23.13 -6.96
C GLY A 115 -18.55 -22.68 -5.70
N THR A 116 -17.91 -21.89 -4.84
CA THR A 116 -18.45 -21.40 -3.56
C THR A 116 -18.78 -19.91 -3.64
N PHE A 117 -17.77 -19.07 -3.88
CA PHE A 117 -17.96 -17.62 -4.10
C PHE A 117 -16.82 -17.02 -4.93
N HIS A 118 -17.03 -15.83 -5.49
CA HIS A 118 -16.03 -15.10 -6.28
C HIS A 118 -15.93 -13.64 -5.85
N THR A 119 -14.73 -13.18 -5.54
CA THR A 119 -14.42 -11.82 -5.09
C THR A 119 -13.44 -11.10 -6.00
N SER A 120 -13.34 -9.78 -5.86
CA SER A 120 -12.41 -8.95 -6.63
C SER A 120 -12.21 -7.58 -5.99
N ARG A 121 -11.32 -6.78 -6.60
CA ARG A 121 -11.16 -5.34 -6.31
C ARG A 121 -10.89 -5.08 -4.82
N TRP A 122 -10.11 -5.97 -4.24
CA TRP A 122 -9.71 -5.89 -2.85
C TRP A 122 -8.89 -4.63 -2.60
N ARG A 123 -9.22 -3.94 -1.52
CA ARG A 123 -8.51 -2.77 -1.00
C ARG A 123 -8.50 -2.86 0.51
N LEU A 124 -7.35 -3.13 1.10
CA LEU A 124 -7.19 -3.15 2.56
C LEU A 124 -6.31 -1.99 3.03
N LEU A 125 -6.59 -1.54 4.25
CA LEU A 125 -5.88 -0.49 4.98
C LEU A 125 -5.50 -1.03 6.36
N GLY A 126 -4.39 -0.53 6.89
CA GLY A 126 -3.91 -0.90 8.23
C GLY A 126 -3.35 -2.33 8.33
N VAL A 127 -2.95 -2.95 7.22
CA VAL A 127 -2.30 -4.27 7.24
C VAL A 127 -0.99 -4.18 8.03
N SER A 128 -0.86 -5.02 9.06
CA SER A 128 0.35 -5.14 9.88
C SER A 128 1.07 -6.45 9.56
N THR A 129 2.36 -6.33 9.26
CA THR A 129 3.28 -7.46 8.96
C THR A 129 4.20 -7.81 10.12
N GLY A 130 3.98 -7.19 11.29
CA GLY A 130 4.68 -7.48 12.53
C GLY A 130 4.36 -8.86 13.12
N SER A 131 5.19 -9.31 14.06
CA SER A 131 4.98 -10.57 14.78
C SER A 131 3.92 -10.46 15.89
N GLY A 132 3.38 -11.59 16.34
CA GLY A 132 2.49 -11.68 17.51
C GLY A 132 1.00 -11.55 17.18
N ALA A 133 0.24 -10.87 18.05
CA ALA A 133 -1.22 -10.75 17.97
C ALA A 133 -1.72 -9.72 16.92
N GLN A 134 -0.89 -9.39 15.93
CA GLN A 134 -1.19 -8.42 14.85
C GLN A 134 -2.38 -8.87 13.99
N ASN A 135 -2.77 -8.07 12.99
CA ASN A 135 -3.95 -8.41 12.19
C ASN A 135 -3.72 -9.43 11.07
N THR A 136 -2.50 -9.90 10.83
CA THR A 136 -2.24 -10.96 9.85
C THR A 136 -1.50 -12.14 10.48
N GLY A 137 -1.81 -13.35 10.02
CA GLY A 137 -1.08 -14.56 10.35
C GLY A 137 0.05 -14.76 9.36
N ASN A 138 1.19 -14.09 9.60
CA ASN A 138 2.35 -14.10 8.71
C ASN A 138 2.05 -13.64 7.27
N GLY A 139 1.30 -12.55 7.14
CA GLY A 139 0.92 -12.00 5.84
C GLY A 139 -0.27 -12.70 5.17
N VAL A 140 -0.97 -13.59 5.89
CA VAL A 140 -2.21 -14.25 5.46
C VAL A 140 -3.37 -13.81 6.36
N LEU A 141 -4.56 -13.70 5.77
CA LEU A 141 -5.84 -13.52 6.43
C LEU A 141 -6.77 -14.69 6.05
N TRP A 142 -7.81 -14.93 6.84
CA TRP A 142 -8.85 -15.90 6.53
C TRP A 142 -10.19 -15.21 6.39
N LEU A 143 -10.77 -15.24 5.20
CA LEU A 143 -12.10 -14.75 4.93
C LEU A 143 -13.11 -15.85 5.17
N THR A 144 -14.06 -15.60 6.06
CA THR A 144 -15.29 -16.38 6.16
C THR A 144 -16.43 -15.61 5.53
N MET A 145 -17.33 -16.33 4.85
CA MET A 145 -18.56 -15.75 4.35
C MET A 145 -19.75 -16.61 4.76
N THR A 146 -20.76 -15.96 5.31
CA THR A 146 -22.00 -16.61 5.79
C THR A 146 -23.22 -15.87 5.29
N ARG A 147 -24.22 -16.59 4.78
CA ARG A 147 -25.44 -16.01 4.19
C ARG A 147 -26.66 -16.22 5.08
N ALA A 148 -27.42 -15.14 5.32
CA ALA A 148 -28.73 -15.17 5.95
C ALA A 148 -29.74 -14.40 5.06
N GLY A 149 -30.61 -15.14 4.36
CA GLY A 149 -31.45 -14.55 3.31
C GLY A 149 -30.59 -14.02 2.16
N ASP A 150 -30.76 -12.76 1.79
CA ASP A 150 -29.93 -12.11 0.75
C ASP A 150 -28.75 -11.31 1.34
N THR A 151 -28.56 -11.34 2.66
CA THR A 151 -27.41 -10.69 3.29
C THR A 151 -26.29 -11.69 3.50
N VAL A 152 -25.11 -11.36 3.00
CA VAL A 152 -23.86 -12.07 3.32
C VAL A 152 -23.09 -11.25 4.34
N THR A 153 -22.58 -11.93 5.37
CA THR A 153 -21.60 -11.41 6.33
C THR A 153 -20.23 -11.94 5.93
N ALA A 154 -19.29 -11.04 5.69
CA ALA A 154 -17.89 -11.34 5.42
C ALA A 154 -17.06 -10.96 6.64
N GLU A 155 -16.22 -11.87 7.12
CA GLU A 155 -15.37 -11.64 8.29
C GLU A 155 -13.94 -12.07 7.98
N LEU A 156 -12.98 -11.22 8.36
CA LEU A 156 -11.55 -11.50 8.23
C LEU A 156 -10.98 -11.88 9.59
N PHE A 157 -10.20 -12.95 9.61
CA PHE A 157 -9.48 -13.45 10.77
C PHE A 157 -7.98 -13.45 10.51
N LYS A 158 -7.19 -13.25 11.56
CA LYS A 158 -5.72 -13.35 11.51
C LYS A 158 -5.18 -14.77 11.64
N ASP A 159 -6.04 -15.75 11.92
CA ASP A 159 -5.67 -17.13 12.20
C ASP A 159 -6.71 -18.10 11.62
N ASP A 160 -6.27 -19.31 11.25
CA ASP A 160 -7.10 -20.34 10.63
C ASP A 160 -8.05 -21.04 11.60
N GLY A 161 -7.86 -20.88 12.91
CA GLY A 161 -8.77 -21.34 13.95
C GLY A 161 -10.09 -20.57 14.01
N LEU A 162 -10.19 -19.42 13.32
CA LEU A 162 -11.39 -18.58 13.21
C LEU A 162 -12.00 -18.22 14.57
N ALA A 163 -11.17 -18.11 15.62
CA ALA A 163 -11.67 -17.77 16.94
C ALA A 163 -12.23 -16.35 16.93
N PRO A 164 -13.34 -16.05 17.64
CA PRO A 164 -13.91 -14.71 17.65
C PRO A 164 -12.94 -13.60 18.06
N ALA A 165 -11.93 -13.91 18.89
CA ALA A 165 -10.88 -12.98 19.31
C ALA A 165 -9.88 -12.63 18.19
N ASP A 166 -9.81 -13.46 17.15
CA ASP A 166 -8.90 -13.31 16.00
C ASP A 166 -9.56 -12.59 14.83
N LYS A 167 -10.83 -12.20 14.97
CA LYS A 167 -11.55 -11.39 13.99
C LYS A 167 -10.96 -9.99 13.95
N VAL A 168 -10.48 -9.58 12.78
CA VAL A 168 -9.82 -8.29 12.56
C VAL A 168 -10.69 -7.30 11.81
N ALA A 169 -11.58 -7.77 10.95
CA ALA A 169 -12.55 -6.93 10.27
C ALA A 169 -13.83 -7.70 9.89
N SER A 170 -14.92 -6.97 9.70
CA SER A 170 -16.17 -7.54 9.23
C SER A 170 -16.98 -6.55 8.40
N GLY A 171 -17.80 -7.07 7.50
CA GLY A 171 -18.68 -6.28 6.66
C GLY A 171 -19.87 -7.12 6.20
N THR A 172 -20.90 -6.45 5.70
CA THR A 172 -22.08 -7.11 5.15
C THR A 172 -22.37 -6.57 3.76
N ALA A 173 -22.95 -7.40 2.90
CA ALA A 173 -23.46 -6.96 1.61
C ALA A 173 -24.76 -7.70 1.25
N ASP A 174 -25.61 -7.02 0.49
CA ASP A 174 -26.76 -7.62 -0.17
C ASP A 174 -26.28 -8.31 -1.45
N VAL A 175 -26.45 -9.63 -1.51
CA VAL A 175 -26.03 -10.47 -2.64
C VAL A 175 -27.17 -10.82 -3.58
N SER A 176 -28.34 -10.18 -3.43
CA SER A 176 -29.48 -10.38 -4.32
C SER A 176 -29.07 -10.13 -5.78
N GLY A 177 -29.13 -11.19 -6.59
CA GLY A 177 -28.80 -11.12 -8.02
C GLY A 177 -27.32 -11.24 -8.36
N THR A 178 -26.47 -11.66 -7.42
CA THR A 178 -25.06 -12.06 -7.69
C THR A 178 -24.95 -13.52 -8.16
N ASP A 179 -26.06 -14.25 -8.19
CA ASP A 179 -26.14 -15.69 -8.40
C ASP A 179 -26.01 -16.10 -9.89
N GLY A 180 -25.89 -15.16 -10.84
CA GLY A 180 -25.80 -15.48 -12.27
C GLY A 180 -25.47 -14.34 -13.24
N THR A 181 -24.38 -14.53 -13.99
CA THR A 181 -23.98 -13.96 -15.31
C THR A 181 -24.04 -12.45 -15.58
N GLY A 182 -24.60 -11.62 -14.71
CA GLY A 182 -24.61 -10.16 -14.85
C GLY A 182 -23.38 -9.50 -14.24
N ASP A 183 -23.07 -8.27 -14.67
CA ASP A 183 -22.02 -7.40 -14.09
C ASP A 183 -22.36 -6.90 -12.66
N ASN A 184 -23.39 -7.46 -12.02
CA ASN A 184 -23.80 -7.08 -10.67
C ASN A 184 -22.86 -7.73 -9.65
N ALA A 185 -22.09 -6.89 -8.95
CA ALA A 185 -21.24 -7.30 -7.85
C ALA A 185 -21.66 -6.61 -6.56
N ALA A 186 -21.86 -7.38 -5.51
CA ALA A 186 -22.20 -6.86 -4.19
C ALA A 186 -20.95 -6.25 -3.54
N HIS A 187 -21.05 -4.99 -3.12
CA HIS A 187 -19.95 -4.27 -2.49
C HIS A 187 -19.93 -4.54 -0.99
N VAL A 188 -18.81 -5.05 -0.49
CA VAL A 188 -18.57 -5.23 0.94
C VAL A 188 -17.65 -4.13 1.41
N VAL A 189 -18.09 -3.37 2.41
CA VAL A 189 -17.25 -2.44 3.17
C VAL A 189 -16.90 -3.10 4.50
N LEU A 190 -15.61 -3.28 4.73
CA LEU A 190 -15.04 -3.90 5.92
C LEU A 190 -14.68 -2.82 6.95
N ALA A 191 -15.27 -2.94 8.14
CA ALA A 191 -14.89 -2.16 9.31
C ALA A 191 -14.02 -3.00 10.25
N ALA A 192 -13.10 -2.35 10.95
CA ALA A 192 -12.27 -3.00 11.96
C ALA A 192 -13.16 -3.63 13.05
N ALA A 193 -12.89 -4.89 13.35
CA ALA A 193 -13.60 -5.65 14.38
C ALA A 193 -12.85 -5.64 15.73
N ASN A 194 -11.62 -5.13 15.74
CA ASN A 194 -10.77 -5.01 16.92
C ASN A 194 -9.83 -3.79 16.79
N ASP A 195 -8.91 -3.63 17.75
CA ASP A 195 -7.96 -2.51 17.81
C ASP A 195 -6.85 -2.56 16.75
N SER A 196 -6.90 -3.50 15.81
CA SER A 196 -5.88 -3.60 14.77
C SER A 196 -5.99 -2.55 13.67
N GLY A 197 -7.11 -1.82 13.61
CA GLY A 197 -7.35 -0.80 12.58
C GLY A 197 -7.55 -1.34 11.16
N LEU A 198 -7.59 -2.66 10.97
CA LEU A 198 -7.76 -3.26 9.64
C LEU A 198 -9.15 -2.93 9.09
N SER A 199 -9.19 -2.33 7.90
CA SER A 199 -10.43 -1.95 7.24
C SER A 199 -10.25 -2.02 5.73
N GLY A 200 -11.35 -1.90 4.98
CA GLY A 200 -11.23 -1.93 3.53
C GLY A 200 -12.52 -2.23 2.80
N GLU A 201 -12.38 -2.74 1.59
CA GLU A 201 -13.49 -3.09 0.72
C GLU A 201 -13.11 -4.17 -0.30
N PHE A 202 -14.13 -4.90 -0.76
CA PHE A 202 -14.04 -5.79 -1.92
C PHE A 202 -15.44 -5.99 -2.54
N TRP A 203 -15.49 -6.71 -3.66
CA TRP A 203 -16.73 -6.96 -4.40
C TRP A 203 -16.96 -8.46 -4.57
N ILE A 204 -18.18 -8.93 -4.27
CA ILE A 204 -18.65 -10.29 -4.48
C ILE A 204 -19.37 -10.35 -5.82
N HIS A 205 -18.82 -11.09 -6.78
CA HIS A 205 -19.42 -11.31 -8.09
C HIS A 205 -20.36 -12.51 -8.12
N ARG A 206 -20.12 -13.47 -7.23
CA ARG A 206 -20.89 -14.69 -7.15
C ARG A 206 -20.88 -15.22 -5.73
N TYR A 207 -22.04 -15.68 -5.27
CA TYR A 207 -22.17 -16.35 -3.99
C TYR A 207 -23.11 -17.56 -4.13
N LEU A 208 -22.59 -18.76 -3.92
CA LEU A 208 -23.34 -20.01 -4.05
C LEU A 208 -23.57 -20.68 -2.69
N GLU A 209 -22.54 -20.71 -1.85
CA GLU A 209 -22.59 -21.33 -0.53
C GLU A 209 -21.67 -20.60 0.45
N ASP A 210 -21.86 -20.88 1.73
CA ASP A 210 -20.97 -20.41 2.79
C ASP A 210 -19.61 -21.07 2.68
N GLY A 211 -18.55 -20.33 2.98
CA GLY A 211 -17.21 -20.87 2.86
C GLY A 211 -16.17 -20.07 3.60
N THR A 212 -14.96 -20.63 3.63
CA THR A 212 -13.77 -19.99 4.17
C THR A 212 -12.64 -20.12 3.18
N CYS A 213 -11.89 -19.05 2.97
CA CYS A 213 -10.68 -19.11 2.16
C CYS A 213 -9.55 -18.27 2.77
N PRO A 214 -8.30 -18.71 2.62
CA PRO A 214 -7.17 -17.85 2.91
C PRO A 214 -7.07 -16.72 1.87
N ILE A 215 -6.48 -15.62 2.30
CA ILE A 215 -6.20 -14.43 1.50
C ILE A 215 -4.75 -14.03 1.77
N GLN A 216 -3.90 -14.10 0.75
CA GLN A 216 -2.52 -13.60 0.87
C GLN A 216 -2.52 -12.09 0.71
N VAL A 217 -1.94 -11.38 1.69
CA VAL A 217 -1.67 -9.95 1.60
C VAL A 217 -0.18 -9.67 1.47
N ALA A 218 0.68 -10.33 2.25
CA ALA A 218 2.13 -10.07 2.24
C ALA A 218 2.96 -11.35 2.02
N LEU A 219 4.05 -11.28 1.26
CA LEU A 219 4.83 -12.46 0.86
C LEU A 219 6.00 -12.77 1.80
N CYS A 220 6.37 -11.77 2.59
CA CYS A 220 7.26 -11.85 3.74
C CYS A 220 6.66 -10.99 4.87
N THR A 221 7.30 -11.05 6.03
CA THR A 221 6.90 -10.39 7.26
C THR A 221 8.07 -9.60 7.84
N ASP A 222 7.81 -8.77 8.83
CA ASP A 222 8.84 -8.04 9.56
C ASP A 222 9.86 -9.01 10.19
N GLU A 223 9.42 -10.17 10.69
CA GLU A 223 10.33 -11.20 11.23
C GLU A 223 11.31 -11.73 10.17
N ASP A 224 10.87 -11.87 8.91
CA ASP A 224 11.75 -12.26 7.81
C ASP A 224 12.80 -11.18 7.48
N LEU A 225 12.43 -9.91 7.64
CA LEU A 225 13.34 -8.77 7.45
C LEU A 225 14.33 -8.66 8.62
N ASP A 226 13.86 -8.84 9.85
CA ASP A 226 14.68 -8.74 11.06
C ASP A 226 15.78 -9.79 11.09
N ALA A 227 15.46 -11.02 10.64
CA ALA A 227 16.45 -12.07 10.46
C ALA A 227 17.60 -11.72 9.48
N LEU A 228 17.38 -10.76 8.57
CA LEU A 228 18.37 -10.33 7.57
C LEU A 228 19.13 -9.06 7.98
N TRP A 229 18.50 -8.15 8.73
CA TRP A 229 19.06 -6.82 9.00
C TRP A 229 19.40 -6.56 10.47
N ASP A 230 18.77 -7.28 11.42
CA ASP A 230 18.90 -7.10 12.88
C ASP A 230 18.62 -5.64 13.33
N GLY A 231 17.38 -5.38 13.78
CA GLY A 231 16.96 -4.06 14.26
C GLY A 231 16.19 -3.25 13.22
N ILE A 232 15.27 -3.90 12.51
CA ILE A 232 14.42 -3.28 11.48
C ILE A 232 13.56 -2.12 11.99
N GLU A 233 13.28 -2.07 13.30
CA GLU A 233 12.54 -0.98 13.94
C GLU A 233 13.28 0.37 13.89
N ASN A 234 14.58 0.34 13.61
CA ASN A 234 15.41 1.53 13.47
C ASN A 234 15.46 2.06 12.02
N LEU A 235 14.81 1.37 11.08
CA LEU A 235 14.80 1.78 9.67
C LEU A 235 13.97 3.04 9.45
N ALA A 236 14.45 3.89 8.53
CA ALA A 236 13.69 5.02 8.07
C ALA A 236 12.40 4.53 7.37
N GLY A 237 11.24 4.93 7.88
CA GLY A 237 9.94 4.51 7.37
C GLY A 237 9.32 3.30 8.08
N TYR A 238 9.96 2.76 9.13
CA TYR A 238 9.31 1.80 10.02
C TYR A 238 8.13 2.45 10.76
N ASP A 239 6.95 1.82 10.68
CA ASP A 239 5.75 2.24 11.39
C ASP A 239 5.50 1.33 12.59
N ALA A 240 5.37 1.87 13.79
CA ALA A 240 5.19 1.04 15.01
C ALA A 240 3.85 0.27 15.05
N THR A 241 2.88 0.66 14.22
CA THR A 241 1.54 0.06 14.12
C THR A 241 1.47 -0.97 13.00
N CYS A 242 2.07 -0.66 11.85
CA CYS A 242 1.96 -1.47 10.63
C CYS A 242 3.27 -2.19 10.25
N GLY A 243 4.39 -1.87 10.89
CA GLY A 243 5.71 -2.40 10.59
C GLY A 243 6.27 -1.87 9.27
N MET A 244 6.94 -2.76 8.52
CA MET A 244 7.46 -2.48 7.17
C MET A 244 6.44 -2.76 6.05
N ALA A 245 5.15 -2.81 6.39
CA ALA A 245 4.02 -3.15 5.52
C ALA A 245 4.10 -2.52 4.11
N GLU A 246 4.34 -1.21 4.00
CA GLU A 246 4.39 -0.54 2.68
C GLU A 246 5.54 -1.07 1.81
N PHE A 247 6.73 -1.21 2.37
CA PHE A 247 7.91 -1.72 1.67
C PHE A 247 7.73 -3.18 1.26
N ILE A 248 7.15 -3.98 2.15
CA ILE A 248 6.84 -5.39 1.91
C ILE A 248 5.82 -5.52 0.76
N ARG A 249 4.78 -4.68 0.72
CA ARG A 249 3.82 -4.66 -0.39
C ARG A 249 4.50 -4.40 -1.73
N ILE A 250 5.30 -3.33 -1.81
CA ILE A 250 6.00 -2.92 -3.05
C ILE A 250 6.98 -4.02 -3.49
N ALA A 251 7.74 -4.58 -2.56
CA ALA A 251 8.65 -5.68 -2.83
C ALA A 251 7.89 -6.92 -3.36
N GLY A 252 6.75 -7.23 -2.73
CA GLY A 252 5.90 -8.34 -3.14
C GLY A 252 5.43 -8.19 -4.59
N GLU A 253 4.91 -7.02 -4.95
CA GLU A 253 4.47 -6.68 -6.31
C GLU A 253 5.60 -6.77 -7.34
N ASP A 254 6.78 -6.22 -7.05
CA ASP A 254 7.93 -6.27 -7.97
C ASP A 254 8.41 -7.70 -8.18
N VAL A 255 8.55 -8.49 -7.11
CA VAL A 255 8.97 -9.89 -7.22
C VAL A 255 7.89 -10.71 -7.95
N LEU A 256 6.60 -10.47 -7.69
CA LEU A 256 5.50 -11.07 -8.44
C LEU A 256 5.56 -10.77 -9.93
N GLY A 257 5.75 -9.50 -10.30
CA GLY A 257 5.88 -9.06 -11.67
C GLY A 257 7.04 -9.75 -12.39
N ARG A 258 8.22 -9.79 -11.77
CA ARG A 258 9.41 -10.45 -12.33
C ARG A 258 9.17 -11.94 -12.56
N VAL A 259 8.63 -12.65 -11.58
CA VAL A 259 8.38 -14.09 -11.73
C VAL A 259 7.35 -14.33 -12.85
N ALA A 260 6.29 -13.52 -12.92
CA ALA A 260 5.29 -13.60 -13.99
C ALA A 260 5.92 -13.45 -15.39
N THR A 261 6.92 -12.57 -15.55
CA THR A 261 7.65 -12.42 -16.83
C THR A 261 8.58 -13.60 -17.15
N MET A 262 9.16 -14.26 -16.15
CA MET A 262 10.06 -15.39 -16.34
C MET A 262 9.32 -16.69 -16.64
N LEU A 263 8.12 -16.86 -16.08
CA LEU A 263 7.34 -18.08 -16.13
C LEU A 263 5.91 -17.86 -16.69
N PRO A 264 5.73 -17.15 -17.82
CA PRO A 264 4.42 -16.71 -18.29
C PRO A 264 3.48 -17.88 -18.56
N ASN A 265 3.96 -18.94 -19.21
CA ASN A 265 3.16 -20.14 -19.51
C ASN A 265 2.83 -20.96 -18.26
N ALA A 266 3.76 -20.99 -17.30
CA ALA A 266 3.56 -21.72 -16.06
C ALA A 266 2.70 -20.92 -15.07
N LEU A 267 2.52 -19.62 -15.23
CA LEU A 267 1.78 -18.75 -14.30
C LEU A 267 0.50 -18.14 -14.90
N GLY A 268 0.16 -18.49 -16.14
CA GLY A 268 -1.05 -17.96 -16.79
C GLY A 268 -0.92 -16.49 -17.26
N GLY A 269 0.30 -16.04 -17.58
CA GLY A 269 0.58 -14.69 -18.08
C GLY A 269 -0.06 -14.38 -19.44
N TYR A 270 0.07 -13.12 -19.88
CA TYR A 270 -0.63 -12.52 -21.04
C TYR A 270 -0.75 -13.48 -22.25
N GLY A 271 -1.98 -13.92 -22.54
CA GLY A 271 -2.29 -14.83 -23.65
C GLY A 271 -2.41 -16.32 -23.27
N ALA A 272 -2.09 -16.71 -22.04
CA ALA A 272 -2.51 -17.99 -21.51
C ALA A 272 -4.04 -17.97 -21.33
N THR A 273 -4.73 -18.94 -21.91
CA THR A 273 -6.09 -19.27 -21.48
C THR A 273 -6.04 -19.36 -19.97
N GLU A 274 -6.85 -18.52 -19.30
CA GLU A 274 -7.05 -18.54 -17.85
C GLU A 274 -6.86 -19.97 -17.34
N ALA A 275 -6.04 -20.18 -16.30
CA ALA A 275 -5.81 -21.52 -15.77
C ALA A 275 -7.12 -22.08 -15.18
N TRP A 276 -8.01 -22.57 -16.06
CA TRP A 276 -9.35 -23.08 -15.81
C TRP A 276 -9.36 -24.42 -15.05
N PHE A 277 -8.22 -24.84 -14.50
CA PHE A 277 -8.05 -26.18 -13.92
C PHE A 277 -7.30 -26.19 -12.58
N ILE A 278 -7.42 -25.14 -11.76
CA ILE A 278 -7.11 -25.32 -10.34
C ILE A 278 -8.40 -25.78 -9.66
N ASN A 279 -8.53 -27.08 -9.45
CA ASN A 279 -9.62 -27.66 -8.66
C ASN A 279 -9.54 -27.17 -7.21
N ASP A 280 -10.66 -27.24 -6.49
CA ASP A 280 -10.78 -26.69 -5.12
C ASP A 280 -9.71 -27.22 -4.16
N ALA A 281 -9.31 -28.49 -4.34
CA ALA A 281 -8.26 -29.13 -3.55
C ALA A 281 -6.88 -28.47 -3.69
N SER A 282 -6.58 -27.86 -4.85
CA SER A 282 -5.29 -27.23 -5.12
C SER A 282 -5.21 -25.77 -4.67
N ARG A 283 -6.32 -25.17 -4.20
CA ARG A 283 -6.39 -23.81 -3.64
C ARG A 283 -6.35 -23.78 -2.11
N GLY A 284 -6.34 -24.94 -1.45
CA GLY A 284 -6.25 -25.05 0.02
C GLY A 284 -4.91 -24.60 0.62
N CYS A 285 -3.91 -24.27 -0.21
CA CYS A 285 -2.63 -23.68 0.19
C CYS A 285 -2.50 -22.29 -0.43
N PRO A 286 -1.81 -21.32 0.23
CA PRO A 286 -1.60 -20.01 -0.35
C PRO A 286 -0.78 -20.13 -1.64
N ASP A 287 -1.44 -20.03 -2.80
CA ASP A 287 -0.83 -20.04 -4.14
C ASP A 287 -0.05 -18.73 -4.35
N LEU A 288 1.11 -18.70 -3.72
CA LEU A 288 2.29 -17.99 -4.16
C LEU A 288 2.65 -18.62 -5.50
N ARG A 289 2.65 -17.87 -6.62
CA ARG A 289 3.58 -18.05 -7.75
C ARG A 289 4.28 -19.42 -7.76
N ARG A 290 3.85 -20.37 -8.60
CA ARG A 290 4.35 -21.74 -8.86
C ARG A 290 5.89 -21.96 -9.01
N ILE A 291 6.70 -21.31 -8.19
CA ILE A 291 8.14 -21.43 -8.04
C ILE A 291 8.36 -22.57 -7.05
N ALA A 292 9.24 -23.49 -7.40
CA ALA A 292 9.52 -24.73 -6.67
C ALA A 292 9.92 -24.56 -5.19
N ASN A 293 10.05 -23.32 -4.69
CA ASN A 293 10.51 -23.03 -3.34
C ASN A 293 9.91 -21.71 -2.79
N PRO A 294 8.77 -21.77 -2.08
CA PRO A 294 8.15 -20.60 -1.41
C PRO A 294 9.08 -19.84 -0.47
N ALA A 295 10.04 -20.52 0.17
CA ALA A 295 10.97 -19.88 1.09
C ALA A 295 11.96 -18.96 0.36
N GLN A 296 12.46 -19.36 -0.82
CA GLN A 296 13.32 -18.50 -1.64
C GLN A 296 12.60 -17.24 -2.09
N LEU A 297 11.31 -17.38 -2.35
CA LEU A 297 10.49 -16.29 -2.83
C LEU A 297 10.16 -15.27 -1.74
N ARG A 298 9.88 -15.76 -0.54
CA ARG A 298 9.79 -14.97 0.68
C ARG A 298 11.10 -14.24 0.96
N GLN A 299 12.22 -14.96 0.89
CA GLN A 299 13.55 -14.40 1.09
C GLN A 299 13.89 -13.32 0.04
N ALA A 300 13.57 -13.55 -1.24
CA ALA A 300 13.73 -12.56 -2.30
C ALA A 300 12.88 -11.31 -2.05
N CYS A 301 11.65 -11.48 -1.55
CA CYS A 301 10.79 -10.38 -1.14
C CYS A 301 11.40 -9.60 0.04
N ALA A 302 11.95 -10.29 1.03
CA ALA A 302 12.60 -9.66 2.18
C ALA A 302 13.84 -8.83 1.77
N TYR A 303 14.74 -9.40 0.96
CA TYR A 303 15.87 -8.65 0.41
C TYR A 303 15.42 -7.44 -0.41
N ARG A 304 14.38 -7.60 -1.23
CA ARG A 304 13.85 -6.50 -2.04
C ARG A 304 13.21 -5.41 -1.18
N ALA A 305 12.51 -5.78 -0.11
CA ALA A 305 11.94 -4.82 0.83
C ALA A 305 13.04 -4.01 1.53
N LEU A 306 14.12 -4.67 1.96
CA LEU A 306 15.29 -4.00 2.51
C LEU A 306 15.94 -3.05 1.49
N GLU A 307 16.19 -3.49 0.25
CA GLU A 307 16.76 -2.63 -0.81
C GLU A 307 15.93 -1.35 -1.03
N ILE A 308 14.60 -1.47 -0.98
CA ILE A 308 13.70 -0.31 -1.13
C ILE A 308 13.74 0.57 0.13
N GLY A 309 13.76 -0.03 1.32
CA GLY A 309 13.75 0.69 2.60
C GLY A 309 15.06 1.41 2.93
N ILE A 310 16.21 0.84 2.56
CA ILE A 310 17.54 1.37 2.90
C ILE A 310 18.24 2.05 1.72
N GLY A 311 17.76 1.84 0.49
CA GLY A 311 18.46 2.23 -0.73
C GLY A 311 19.40 1.14 -1.27
N ARG A 312 19.96 1.34 -2.47
CA ARG A 312 20.70 0.34 -3.24
C ARG A 312 22.14 0.04 -2.78
N ASP A 313 22.61 0.62 -1.68
CA ASP A 313 24.04 0.67 -1.37
C ASP A 313 24.58 -0.51 -0.54
N HIS A 314 23.79 -1.57 -0.33
CA HIS A 314 24.31 -2.82 0.26
C HIS A 314 24.60 -3.88 -0.82
N GLN A 315 25.82 -3.80 -1.37
CA GLN A 315 26.52 -4.92 -2.00
C GLN A 315 27.44 -5.61 -1.00
#